data_AF-D6TVC2-F1
#
_entry.id   AF-D6TVC2-F1
#
_cell.length_a   1.000
_cell.length_b   1.000
_cell.length_c   1.000
_cell.angle_alpha   90.00
_cell.angle_beta   90.00
_cell.angle_gamma   90.00
#
_symmetry.space_group_name_H-M   'P 1'
#
loop_
_entity.id
_entity.type
_entity.pdbx_description
1 polymer ?
#
loop_
_entity_poly.entity_id
_entity_poly.type
_entity_poly.pdbx_seq_one_letter_code
_entity_poly.pdbx_strand_id
1 'polypeptide(L)'
;MSDEDTQRSTSPEPTNLLQNRPQRRSRRGPAALLLRLGGVIIVCVMAIVTWQALAQHTSPPSSSAPGTNVPTKGNDNGNAVPPGWNDPAIYWQTIRTQVAQGLHLSEAQISAQLQAAGATSTATPASTSKNAAPDPGAPMANLAAQLGISTDQLRTLELNALQTACHTLVTQGKLTQADEDQRMQVFRGWDQGTLNWYVMHAFTGQ
;
A
#
# COMPACT_ATOMS: atom_id res chain seq x y z
N MET A 1 -42.72 -39.01 -47.19
CA MET A 1 -43.75 -39.73 -46.42
C MET A 1 -43.94 -38.92 -45.14
N SER A 2 -45.07 -38.22 -45.08
CA SER A 2 -45.65 -37.52 -43.93
C SER A 2 -45.00 -36.19 -43.48
N ASP A 3 -45.40 -35.14 -44.19
CA ASP A 3 -45.83 -33.86 -43.60
C ASP A 3 -46.92 -34.06 -42.53
N GLU A 4 -47.00 -33.17 -41.52
CA GLU A 4 -48.26 -32.59 -41.04
C GLU A 4 -48.02 -31.47 -39.99
N ASP A 5 -48.24 -30.25 -40.46
CA ASP A 5 -48.65 -29.05 -39.72
C ASP A 5 -49.89 -29.27 -38.83
N THR A 6 -50.13 -28.37 -37.86
CA THR A 6 -51.45 -27.74 -37.51
C THR A 6 -51.35 -27.12 -36.10
N GLN A 7 -51.11 -25.81 -35.93
CA GLN A 7 -52.08 -24.69 -35.84
C GLN A 7 -53.22 -24.81 -34.80
N ARG A 8 -53.28 -23.86 -33.84
CA ARG A 8 -54.44 -23.00 -33.47
C ARG A 8 -54.16 -22.27 -32.14
N SER A 9 -54.02 -20.94 -32.08
CA SER A 9 -54.98 -19.84 -32.26
C SER A 9 -55.84 -19.47 -31.03
N THR A 10 -55.86 -18.15 -30.78
CA THR A 10 -56.93 -17.28 -30.18
C THR A 10 -57.14 -17.31 -28.65
N SER A 11 -56.93 -16.24 -27.87
CA SER A 11 -57.55 -14.87 -27.80
C SER A 11 -58.29 -14.74 -26.44
N PRO A 12 -58.80 -13.59 -25.92
CA PRO A 12 -58.32 -12.20 -25.82
C PRO A 12 -58.22 -11.69 -24.36
N GLU A 13 -57.79 -10.44 -24.22
CA GLU A 13 -57.89 -9.52 -23.07
C GLU A 13 -59.33 -9.41 -22.48
N PRO A 14 -59.48 -9.03 -21.18
CA PRO A 14 -59.87 -7.64 -20.92
C PRO A 14 -59.23 -7.01 -19.65
N THR A 15 -58.67 -5.81 -19.84
CA THR A 15 -59.04 -4.58 -19.14
C THR A 15 -59.30 -4.65 -17.62
N ASN A 16 -58.30 -4.28 -16.81
CA ASN A 16 -58.52 -3.67 -15.50
C ASN A 16 -58.03 -2.20 -15.54
N LEU A 17 -58.95 -1.33 -15.95
CA LEU A 17 -58.89 0.11 -15.74
C LEU A 17 -59.24 0.43 -14.27
N LEU A 18 -58.59 1.47 -13.74
CA LEU A 18 -58.90 2.20 -12.49
C LEU A 18 -58.28 1.68 -11.18
N GLN A 19 -57.02 2.05 -10.92
CA GLN A 19 -56.69 2.55 -9.59
C GLN A 19 -55.62 3.66 -9.66
N ASN A 20 -56.04 4.78 -10.23
CA ASN A 20 -55.30 6.03 -10.21
C ASN A 20 -55.40 6.62 -8.79
N ARG A 21 -54.29 6.71 -8.05
CA ARG A 21 -54.20 7.59 -6.87
C ARG A 21 -52.86 8.34 -6.89
N PRO A 22 -52.87 9.69 -6.88
CA PRO A 22 -51.65 10.48 -6.95
C PRO A 22 -51.00 10.53 -5.57
N GLN A 23 -49.96 9.72 -5.34
CA GLN A 23 -49.15 9.85 -4.13
C GLN A 23 -48.08 10.92 -4.34
N ARG A 24 -48.32 12.05 -3.68
CA ARG A 24 -47.50 13.26 -3.59
C ARG A 24 -45.99 12.98 -3.56
N ARG A 25 -45.28 13.60 -4.50
CA ARG A 25 -43.88 13.99 -4.43
C ARG A 25 -43.53 14.55 -3.04
N SER A 26 -42.80 13.79 -2.24
CA SER A 26 -41.92 14.36 -1.21
C SER A 26 -40.52 14.42 -1.78
N ARG A 27 -40.17 15.59 -2.34
CA ARG A 27 -38.78 16.00 -2.61
C ARG A 27 -38.03 16.02 -1.27
N ARG A 28 -37.47 14.90 -0.85
CA ARG A 28 -36.33 14.90 0.08
C ARG A 28 -35.09 14.75 -0.77
N GLY A 29 -34.45 15.89 -1.01
CA GLY A 29 -33.32 16.00 -1.94
C GLY A 29 -32.11 15.18 -1.50
N PRO A 30 -31.20 14.89 -2.45
CA PRO A 30 -29.98 14.10 -2.23
C PRO A 30 -28.95 14.73 -1.28
N ALA A 31 -29.26 15.89 -0.68
CA ALA A 31 -28.34 16.61 0.22
C ALA A 31 -28.00 15.84 1.51
N ALA A 32 -28.89 14.96 2.00
CA ALA A 32 -28.63 14.19 3.22
C ALA A 32 -27.59 13.07 3.05
N LEU A 33 -27.37 12.59 1.82
CA LEU A 33 -26.40 11.52 1.53
C LEU A 33 -24.97 12.07 1.38
N LEU A 34 -24.83 13.28 0.81
CA LEU A 34 -23.54 13.97 0.70
C LEU A 34 -22.98 14.41 2.06
N LEU A 35 -23.85 14.70 3.03
CA LEU A 35 -23.44 15.09 4.38
C LEU A 35 -22.89 13.90 5.22
N ARG A 36 -23.28 12.65 4.90
CA ARG A 36 -22.71 11.47 5.54
C ARG A 36 -21.35 11.06 4.95
N LEU A 37 -21.13 11.26 3.64
CA LEU A 37 -19.81 11.03 3.01
C LEU A 37 -18.77 12.10 3.37
N GLY A 38 -19.17 13.37 3.47
CA GLY A 38 -18.26 14.44 3.90
C GLY A 38 -17.81 14.33 5.36
N GLY A 39 -18.67 13.82 6.26
CA GLY A 39 -18.35 13.66 7.68
C GLY A 39 -17.29 12.59 7.96
N VAL A 40 -17.26 11.49 7.20
CA VAL A 40 -16.28 10.40 7.39
C VAL A 40 -14.87 10.83 6.97
N ILE A 41 -14.75 11.67 5.94
CA ILE A 41 -13.45 12.18 5.47
C ILE A 41 -12.82 13.11 6.51
N ILE A 42 -13.61 13.94 7.20
CA ILE A 42 -13.11 14.87 8.23
C ILE A 42 -12.65 14.12 9.49
N VAL A 43 -13.31 13.02 9.85
CA VAL A 43 -12.89 12.17 10.99
C VAL A 43 -11.60 11.40 10.68
N CYS A 44 -11.40 10.93 9.44
CA CYS A 44 -10.14 10.28 9.03
C CYS A 44 -8.93 11.23 9.01
N VAL A 45 -9.10 12.49 8.61
CA VAL A 45 -7.99 13.47 8.61
C VAL A 45 -7.59 13.88 10.02
N MET A 46 -8.54 13.98 10.95
CA MET A 46 -8.25 14.30 12.36
C MET A 46 -7.49 13.17 13.09
N ALA A 47 -7.73 11.90 12.75
CA ALA A 47 -7.04 10.77 13.38
C ALA A 47 -5.54 10.71 13.02
N ILE A 48 -5.16 11.17 11.82
CA ILE A 48 -3.76 11.22 11.38
C ILE A 48 -2.98 12.33 12.11
N VAL A 49 -3.63 13.45 12.43
CA VAL A 49 -2.97 14.57 13.13
C VAL A 49 -2.77 14.28 14.63
N THR A 50 -3.67 13.52 15.27
CA THR A 50 -3.50 13.18 16.70
C THR A 50 -2.32 12.26 17.00
N TRP A 51 -1.80 11.50 16.02
CA TRP A 51 -0.64 10.64 16.27
C TRP A 51 0.69 11.41 16.35
N GLN A 52 0.77 12.63 15.81
CA GLN A 52 2.01 13.43 15.86
C GLN A 52 2.25 14.13 17.21
N ALA A 53 1.25 14.21 18.10
CA ALA A 53 1.38 14.93 19.37
C ALA A 53 1.81 14.06 20.57
N LEU A 54 1.76 12.73 20.47
CA LEU A 54 2.06 11.82 21.58
C LEU A 54 3.44 11.14 21.47
N ALA A 55 4.40 11.79 20.79
CA ALA A 55 5.80 11.39 20.77
C ALA A 55 6.74 12.46 21.35
N GLN A 56 6.20 13.59 21.82
CA GLN A 56 6.97 14.53 22.63
C GLN A 56 6.85 14.10 24.09
N HIS A 57 7.93 14.24 24.86
CA HIS A 57 8.08 13.83 26.27
C HIS A 57 8.53 12.38 26.49
N THR A 58 9.83 12.14 26.32
CA THR A 58 10.74 11.79 27.43
C THR A 58 12.18 11.91 26.95
N SER A 59 12.89 12.93 27.41
CA SER A 59 14.35 13.00 27.29
C SER A 59 14.99 12.31 28.50
N PRO A 60 15.95 11.40 28.29
CA PRO A 60 17.01 11.17 29.27
C PRO A 60 18.41 11.41 28.65
N PRO A 61 19.44 11.54 29.51
CA PRO A 61 20.62 12.35 29.23
C PRO A 61 21.72 11.64 28.43
N SER A 62 22.51 12.48 27.78
CA SER A 62 23.76 12.22 27.08
C SER A 62 24.66 11.21 27.80
N SER A 63 24.99 10.12 27.11
CA SER A 63 26.15 9.30 27.43
C SER A 63 27.01 9.18 26.18
N SER A 64 28.08 9.96 26.16
CA SER A 64 29.14 9.90 25.16
C SER A 64 29.84 8.53 25.25
N ALA A 65 29.73 7.72 24.21
CA ALA A 65 30.61 6.57 24.02
C ALA A 65 31.53 6.84 22.81
N PRO A 66 32.85 6.59 22.91
CA PRO A 66 33.78 6.85 21.82
C PRO A 66 33.80 5.70 20.81
N GLY A 67 33.62 6.08 19.54
CA GLY A 67 34.32 5.54 18.36
C GLY A 67 34.07 4.09 17.97
N THR A 68 33.45 3.89 16.81
CA THR A 68 33.97 2.95 15.79
C THR A 68 33.46 3.38 14.40
N ASN A 69 34.40 3.89 13.60
CA ASN A 69 34.48 3.91 12.13
C ASN A 69 33.20 4.09 11.29
N VAL A 70 33.11 5.29 10.71
CA VAL A 70 32.41 5.62 9.47
C VAL A 70 32.80 4.65 8.34
N PRO A 71 31.87 4.28 7.44
CA PRO A 71 32.18 4.16 6.03
C PRO A 71 31.42 5.23 5.24
N THR A 72 32.18 6.27 4.90
CA THR A 72 32.41 6.79 3.56
C THR A 72 31.28 6.67 2.53
N LYS A 73 30.79 7.85 2.12
CA LYS A 73 30.25 8.17 0.79
C LYS A 73 31.10 7.48 -0.31
N GLY A 74 30.59 6.41 -0.90
CA GLY A 74 31.27 5.64 -1.95
C GLY A 74 30.27 4.96 -2.87
N ASN A 75 30.09 5.56 -4.04
CA ASN A 75 29.54 4.92 -5.23
C ASN A 75 30.59 3.91 -5.72
N ASP A 76 30.35 2.60 -5.65
CA ASP A 76 31.03 1.59 -6.47
C ASP A 76 30.31 0.22 -6.44
N ASN A 77 30.27 -0.41 -7.60
CA ASN A 77 29.64 -1.69 -7.93
C ASN A 77 30.09 -2.85 -7.04
N GLY A 78 29.13 -3.59 -6.48
CA GLY A 78 29.35 -4.95 -5.99
C GLY A 78 28.33 -5.37 -4.95
N ASN A 79 27.32 -6.17 -5.34
CA ASN A 79 26.48 -7.03 -4.49
C ASN A 79 26.18 -6.55 -3.04
N ALA A 80 26.00 -5.25 -2.83
CA ALA A 80 25.76 -4.71 -1.51
C ALA A 80 24.36 -5.11 -1.08
N VAL A 81 24.29 -5.96 -0.06
CA VAL A 81 23.04 -6.40 0.53
C VAL A 81 22.26 -5.17 1.01
N PRO A 82 21.02 -4.94 0.55
CA PRO A 82 20.24 -3.78 0.96
C PRO A 82 20.12 -3.70 2.50
N PRO A 83 20.06 -2.49 3.10
CA PRO A 83 19.82 -2.36 4.52
C PRO A 83 18.54 -3.09 4.91
N GLY A 84 18.58 -3.80 6.03
CA GLY A 84 17.46 -4.59 6.53
C GLY A 84 17.23 -5.95 5.87
N TRP A 85 18.03 -6.35 4.86
CA TRP A 85 17.89 -7.66 4.21
C TRP A 85 17.94 -8.84 5.18
N ASN A 86 18.85 -8.77 6.17
CA ASN A 86 19.06 -9.81 7.17
C ASN A 86 18.36 -9.50 8.51
N ASP A 87 17.41 -8.56 8.51
CA ASP A 87 16.66 -8.22 9.71
C ASP A 87 15.68 -9.34 10.10
N PRO A 88 15.32 -9.43 11.39
CA PRO A 88 14.40 -10.46 11.88
C PRO A 88 13.02 -10.34 11.23
N ALA A 89 12.26 -11.45 11.23
CA ALA A 89 10.93 -11.53 10.59
C ALA A 89 9.96 -10.42 11.01
N ILE A 90 10.06 -9.89 12.24
CA ILE A 90 9.24 -8.78 12.72
C ILE A 90 9.41 -7.49 11.89
N TYR A 91 10.59 -7.25 11.34
CA TYR A 91 10.86 -6.13 10.44
C TYR A 91 10.02 -6.24 9.17
N TRP A 92 10.12 -7.38 8.47
CA TRP A 92 9.36 -7.64 7.24
C TRP A 92 7.85 -7.69 7.48
N GLN A 93 7.42 -8.27 8.60
CA GLN A 93 6.02 -8.28 8.98
C GLN A 93 5.49 -6.86 9.22
N THR A 94 6.29 -5.99 9.87
CA THR A 94 5.91 -4.59 10.08
C THR A 94 5.74 -3.85 8.76
N ILE A 95 6.65 -4.07 7.80
CA ILE A 95 6.51 -3.50 6.45
C ILE A 95 5.22 -3.97 5.79
N ARG A 96 4.95 -5.28 5.79
CA ARG A 96 3.72 -5.84 5.20
C ARG A 96 2.46 -5.25 5.81
N THR A 97 2.37 -5.22 7.14
CA THR A 97 1.21 -4.71 7.85
C THR A 97 0.99 -3.22 7.59
N GLN A 98 2.05 -2.40 7.60
CA GLN A 98 1.94 -0.97 7.31
C GLN A 98 1.51 -0.69 5.86
N VAL A 99 2.06 -1.44 4.91
CA VAL A 99 1.70 -1.31 3.49
C VAL A 99 0.27 -1.78 3.25
N ALA A 100 -0.13 -2.92 3.85
CA ALA A 100 -1.49 -3.43 3.83
C ALA A 100 -2.49 -2.40 4.36
N GLN A 101 -2.19 -1.77 5.50
CA GLN A 101 -3.00 -0.71 6.07
C GLN A 101 -3.10 0.50 5.15
N GLY A 102 -1.99 0.98 4.58
CA GLY A 102 -1.98 2.14 3.71
C GLY A 102 -2.63 1.91 2.34
N LEU A 103 -2.57 0.69 1.80
CA LEU A 103 -3.24 0.30 0.56
C LEU A 103 -4.71 -0.11 0.79
N HIS A 104 -5.16 -0.22 2.04
CA HIS A 104 -6.48 -0.74 2.43
C HIS A 104 -6.77 -2.15 1.88
N LEU A 105 -5.73 -2.97 1.78
CA LEU A 105 -5.81 -4.36 1.31
C LEU A 105 -5.27 -5.29 2.39
N SER A 106 -5.76 -6.53 2.45
CA SER A 106 -5.13 -7.54 3.30
C SER A 106 -3.76 -7.96 2.73
N GLU A 107 -2.85 -8.41 3.60
CA GLU A 107 -1.54 -8.93 3.17
C GLU A 107 -1.71 -10.05 2.12
N ALA A 108 -2.71 -10.93 2.30
CA ALA A 108 -3.03 -11.99 1.34
C ALA A 108 -3.51 -11.47 -0.02
N GLN A 109 -4.33 -10.41 -0.03
CA GLN A 109 -4.78 -9.78 -1.27
C GLN A 109 -3.63 -9.12 -2.03
N ILE A 110 -2.70 -8.47 -1.32
CA ILE A 110 -1.51 -7.86 -1.92
C ILE A 110 -0.63 -8.96 -2.51
N SER A 111 -0.28 -9.99 -1.74
CA SER A 111 0.53 -11.11 -2.21
C SER A 111 -0.09 -11.80 -3.44
N ALA A 112 -1.41 -12.05 -3.43
CA ALA A 112 -2.10 -12.66 -4.57
C ALA A 112 -2.05 -11.78 -5.83
N GLN A 113 -2.23 -10.47 -5.69
CA GLN A 113 -2.15 -9.53 -6.82
C GLN A 113 -0.73 -9.40 -7.36
N LEU A 114 0.27 -9.35 -6.49
CA LEU A 114 1.68 -9.34 -6.89
C LEU A 114 2.07 -10.63 -7.62
N GLN A 115 1.65 -11.79 -7.11
CA GLN A 115 1.86 -13.08 -7.77
C GLN A 115 1.16 -13.15 -9.14
N ALA A 116 -0.08 -12.68 -9.24
CA ALA A 116 -0.81 -12.60 -10.50
C ALA A 116 -0.14 -11.66 -11.52
N ALA A 117 0.56 -10.63 -11.04
CA ALA A 117 1.36 -9.72 -11.83
C ALA A 117 2.77 -10.26 -12.16
N GLY A 118 3.10 -11.49 -11.76
CA GLY A 118 4.39 -12.13 -12.03
C GLY A 118 5.54 -11.58 -11.18
N ALA A 119 5.25 -10.93 -10.04
CA ALA A 119 6.27 -10.46 -9.11
C ALA A 119 7.11 -11.64 -8.58
N THR A 120 8.41 -11.58 -8.79
CA THR A 120 9.38 -12.53 -8.23
C THR A 120 10.46 -11.80 -7.45
N SER A 121 10.83 -12.34 -6.28
CA SER A 121 11.82 -11.75 -5.36
C SER A 121 13.27 -11.98 -5.78
N THR A 122 13.50 -12.68 -6.89
CA THR A 122 14.79 -13.33 -7.18
C THR A 122 15.85 -12.39 -7.75
N ALA A 123 15.52 -11.13 -8.04
CA ALA A 123 16.46 -10.19 -8.65
C ALA A 123 16.77 -9.04 -7.69
N THR A 124 17.97 -9.01 -7.12
CA THR A 124 18.55 -7.76 -6.56
C THR A 124 18.40 -6.65 -7.60
N PRO A 125 17.90 -5.44 -7.24
CA PRO A 125 17.61 -4.41 -8.20
C PRO A 125 18.89 -4.07 -8.95
N ALA A 126 18.89 -4.28 -10.27
CA ALA A 126 20.01 -3.94 -11.11
C ALA A 126 20.19 -2.42 -11.05
N SER A 127 21.34 -1.97 -10.57
CA SER A 127 21.74 -0.56 -10.61
C SER A 127 21.63 -0.06 -12.06
N THR A 128 20.61 0.76 -12.32
CA THR A 128 20.42 1.68 -13.45
C THR A 128 21.21 1.35 -14.72
N SER A 129 21.16 0.12 -15.22
CA SER A 129 21.76 -0.23 -16.49
C SER A 129 20.71 0.02 -17.56
N LYS A 130 21.04 0.91 -18.50
CA LYS A 130 20.16 1.45 -19.55
C LYS A 130 19.60 0.40 -20.53
N ASN A 131 19.90 -0.89 -20.31
CA ASN A 131 19.43 -2.01 -21.11
C ASN A 131 18.29 -2.73 -20.39
N ALA A 132 17.09 -2.15 -20.53
CA ALA A 132 15.75 -2.72 -20.45
C ALA A 132 15.55 -4.15 -19.86
N ALA A 133 15.94 -4.37 -18.61
CA ALA A 133 15.24 -5.37 -17.80
C ALA A 133 13.89 -4.78 -17.35
N PRO A 134 12.84 -5.59 -17.18
CA PRO A 134 11.60 -5.13 -16.55
C PRO A 134 11.92 -4.50 -15.19
N ASP A 135 11.37 -3.32 -14.90
CA ASP A 135 11.48 -2.71 -13.57
C ASP A 135 10.95 -3.73 -12.54
N PRO A 136 11.81 -4.28 -11.67
CA PRO A 136 11.41 -5.36 -10.79
C PRO A 136 10.45 -4.85 -9.68
N GLY A 137 10.28 -3.54 -9.52
CA GLY A 137 9.27 -2.91 -8.69
C GLY A 137 7.95 -2.58 -9.40
N ALA A 138 7.84 -2.79 -10.73
CA ALA A 138 6.66 -2.43 -11.51
C ALA A 138 5.33 -3.06 -11.01
N PRO A 139 5.28 -4.31 -10.53
CA PRO A 139 4.04 -4.89 -10.01
C PRO A 139 3.43 -4.07 -8.86
N MET A 140 4.26 -3.55 -7.95
CA MET A 140 3.79 -2.72 -6.84
C MET A 140 3.28 -1.36 -7.33
N ALA A 141 3.98 -0.72 -8.26
CA ALA A 141 3.53 0.52 -8.89
C ALA A 141 2.18 0.34 -9.60
N ASN A 142 2.02 -0.75 -10.35
CA ASN A 142 0.79 -1.08 -11.05
C ASN A 142 -0.38 -1.35 -10.09
N LEU A 143 -0.11 -2.03 -8.97
CA LEU A 143 -1.09 -2.25 -7.92
C LEU A 143 -1.57 -0.92 -7.31
N ALA A 144 -0.63 -0.04 -6.94
CA ALA A 144 -0.97 1.28 -6.41
C ALA A 144 -1.78 2.12 -7.42
N ALA A 145 -1.39 2.12 -8.70
CA ALA A 145 -2.10 2.82 -9.75
C ALA A 145 -3.54 2.30 -9.94
N GLN A 146 -3.76 0.99 -9.85
CA GLN A 146 -5.10 0.38 -9.90
C GLN A 146 -6.00 0.84 -8.74
N LEU A 147 -5.40 1.15 -7.59
CA LEU A 147 -6.09 1.70 -6.42
C LEU A 147 -6.25 3.22 -6.47
N GLY A 148 -5.78 3.88 -7.54
CA GLY A 148 -5.79 5.34 -7.66
C GLY A 148 -4.76 6.04 -6.77
N ILE A 149 -3.76 5.32 -6.26
CA ILE A 149 -2.69 5.85 -5.43
C ILE A 149 -1.60 6.38 -6.37
N SER A 150 -1.26 7.66 -6.21
CA SER A 150 -0.16 8.28 -6.95
C SER A 150 1.20 7.75 -6.52
N THR A 151 2.20 7.88 -7.38
CA THR A 151 3.58 7.47 -7.09
C THR A 151 4.14 8.15 -5.84
N ASP A 152 3.83 9.44 -5.62
CA ASP A 152 4.28 10.18 -4.43
C ASP A 152 3.62 9.66 -3.14
N GLN A 153 2.33 9.31 -3.22
CA GLN A 153 1.61 8.69 -2.10
C GLN A 153 2.16 7.31 -1.78
N LEU A 154 2.44 6.50 -2.81
CA LEU A 154 3.07 5.19 -2.65
C LEU A 154 4.44 5.33 -1.99
N ARG A 155 5.30 6.22 -2.50
CA ARG A 155 6.62 6.51 -1.90
C ARG A 155 6.53 6.88 -0.43
N THR A 156 5.58 7.74 -0.09
CA THR A 156 5.37 8.19 1.30
C THR A 156 4.96 7.02 2.19
N LEU A 157 4.02 6.19 1.72
CA LEU A 157 3.57 4.98 2.42
C LEU A 157 4.73 4.00 2.64
N GLU A 158 5.54 3.74 1.62
CA GLU A 158 6.69 2.83 1.70
C GLU A 158 7.76 3.33 2.68
N LEU A 159 8.12 4.62 2.61
CA LEU A 159 9.08 5.21 3.56
C LEU A 159 8.57 5.18 5.00
N ASN A 160 7.27 5.41 5.22
CA ASN A 160 6.66 5.30 6.55
C ASN A 160 6.67 3.85 7.06
N ALA A 161 6.42 2.87 6.18
CA ALA A 161 6.48 1.46 6.53
C ALA A 161 7.91 1.03 6.93
N LEU A 162 8.91 1.47 6.17
CA LEU A 162 10.33 1.23 6.48
C LEU A 162 10.75 1.89 7.80
N GLN A 163 10.36 3.15 8.01
CA GLN A 163 10.64 3.85 9.26
C GLN A 163 10.04 3.12 10.45
N THR A 164 8.77 2.72 10.36
CA THR A 164 8.09 1.99 11.44
C THR A 164 8.78 0.65 11.73
N ALA A 165 9.24 -0.05 10.71
CA ALA A 165 9.96 -1.30 10.87
C ALA A 165 11.34 -1.10 11.52
N CYS A 166 12.11 -0.08 11.11
CA CYS A 166 13.36 0.28 11.77
C CYS A 166 13.14 0.70 13.23
N HIS A 167 12.16 1.56 13.49
CA HIS A 167 11.81 1.99 14.83
C HIS A 167 11.43 0.80 15.73
N THR A 168 10.69 -0.18 15.20
CA THR A 168 10.34 -1.41 15.92
C THR A 168 11.60 -2.16 16.37
N LEU A 169 12.64 -2.21 15.54
CA LEU A 169 13.91 -2.82 15.90
C LEU A 169 14.71 -1.98 16.92
N VAL A 170 14.59 -0.66 16.89
CA VAL A 170 15.16 0.23 17.92
C VAL A 170 14.50 -0.04 19.28
N THR A 171 13.17 -0.11 19.33
CA THR A 171 12.45 -0.42 20.58
C THR A 171 12.78 -1.80 21.15
N GLN A 172 13.17 -2.75 20.30
CA GLN A 172 13.62 -4.09 20.70
C GLN A 172 15.12 -4.15 21.07
N GLY A 173 15.84 -3.03 21.00
CA GLY A 173 17.28 -2.97 21.23
C GLY A 173 18.12 -3.71 20.18
N LYS A 174 17.56 -3.98 19.00
CA LYS A 174 18.24 -4.63 17.86
C LYS A 174 18.95 -3.63 16.95
N LEU A 175 18.50 -2.38 16.97
CA LEU A 175 19.11 -1.24 16.31
C LEU A 175 19.26 -0.10 17.31
N THR A 176 20.19 0.80 17.06
CA THR A 176 20.24 2.10 17.74
C THR A 176 19.45 3.15 16.95
N GLN A 177 19.10 4.27 17.59
CA GLN A 177 18.47 5.40 16.89
C GLN A 177 19.35 5.91 15.73
N ALA A 178 20.67 5.92 15.92
CA ALA A 178 21.61 6.33 14.88
C ALA A 178 21.60 5.36 13.67
N ASP A 179 21.43 4.06 13.91
CA ASP A 179 21.31 3.08 12.83
C ASP A 179 19.99 3.25 12.06
N GLU A 180 18.88 3.54 12.76
CA GLU A 180 17.61 3.89 12.12
C GLU A 180 17.77 5.13 11.23
N ASP A 181 18.36 6.20 11.76
CA ASP A 181 18.56 7.45 11.02
C ASP A 181 19.42 7.22 9.77
N GLN A 182 20.52 6.47 9.89
CA GLN A 182 21.38 6.12 8.77
C GLN A 182 20.64 5.30 7.71
N ARG A 183 19.87 4.28 8.12
CA ARG A 183 19.06 3.46 7.20
C ARG A 183 18.01 4.30 6.48
N MET A 184 17.33 5.18 7.21
CA MET A 184 16.34 6.08 6.62
C MET A 184 16.95 7.07 5.63
N GLN A 185 18.19 7.53 5.85
CA GLN A 185 18.90 8.33 4.85
C GLN A 185 19.15 7.55 3.55
N VAL A 186 19.54 6.27 3.66
CA VAL A 186 19.72 5.40 2.50
C VAL A 186 18.39 5.18 1.76
N PHE A 187 17.32 4.81 2.46
CA PHE A 187 16.01 4.57 1.86
C PHE A 187 15.44 5.82 1.17
N ARG A 188 15.62 7.01 1.76
CA ARG A 188 15.19 8.27 1.14
C ARG A 188 15.95 8.59 -0.15
N GLY A 189 17.19 8.10 -0.27
CA GLY A 189 18.02 8.25 -1.47
C GLY A 189 17.69 7.28 -2.59
N TRP A 190 16.90 6.24 -2.33
CA TRP A 190 16.48 5.28 -3.35
C TRP A 190 15.46 5.88 -4.32
N ASP A 191 15.59 5.50 -5.59
CA ASP A 191 14.55 5.76 -6.58
C ASP A 191 13.29 4.91 -6.28
N GLN A 192 12.19 5.23 -6.96
CA GLN A 192 10.93 4.57 -6.71
C GLN A 192 10.93 3.08 -7.08
N GLY A 193 11.61 2.67 -8.16
CA GLY A 193 11.68 1.27 -8.57
C GLY A 193 12.40 0.43 -7.52
N THR A 194 13.50 0.97 -6.97
CA THR A 194 14.23 0.34 -5.86
C THR A 194 13.38 0.20 -4.60
N LEU A 195 12.62 1.24 -4.21
CA LEU A 195 11.71 1.17 -3.05
C LEU A 195 10.59 0.15 -3.28
N ASN A 196 9.90 0.25 -4.43
CA ASN A 196 8.84 -0.66 -4.82
C ASN A 196 9.31 -2.12 -4.76
N TRP A 197 10.48 -2.40 -5.33
CA TRP A 197 11.06 -3.74 -5.32
C TRP A 197 11.36 -4.22 -3.90
N TYR A 198 11.96 -3.35 -3.07
CA TYR A 198 12.31 -3.70 -1.70
C TYR A 198 11.06 -4.02 -0.86
N VAL A 199 10.01 -3.21 -0.99
CA VAL A 199 8.75 -3.44 -0.28
C VAL A 199 8.04 -4.68 -0.82
N MET A 200 8.03 -4.88 -2.14
CA MET A 200 7.50 -6.08 -2.78
C MET A 200 8.20 -7.35 -2.30
N HIS A 201 9.52 -7.30 -2.02
CA HIS A 201 10.26 -8.41 -1.43
C HIS A 201 9.66 -8.87 -0.10
N ALA A 202 9.14 -7.96 0.73
CA ALA A 202 8.49 -8.31 2.00
C ALA A 202 7.26 -9.24 1.83
N PHE A 203 6.59 -9.17 0.68
CA PHE A 203 5.40 -9.95 0.34
C PHE A 203 5.69 -11.24 -0.43
N THR A 204 6.87 -11.36 -1.01
CA THR A 204 7.22 -12.42 -1.97
C THR A 204 8.38 -13.30 -1.52
N GLY A 205 9.27 -12.80 -0.65
CA GLY A 205 10.52 -13.45 -0.23
C GLY A 205 10.41 -14.36 1.00
N GLN A 206 9.36 -15.17 1.12
CA GLN A 206 9.28 -16.23 2.15
C GLN A 206 9.22 -17.63 1.55
#